data_AF-A0A4V3SAA4-F1
#
_entry.id   AF-A0A4V3SAA4-F1
#
_cell.length_a   1.000
_cell.length_b   1.000
_cell.length_c   1.000
_cell.angle_alpha   90.00
_cell.angle_beta   90.00
_cell.angle_gamma   90.00
#
_symmetry.space_group_name_H-M   'P 1'
#
loop_
_entity.id
_entity.type
_entity.pdbx_description
1 polymer ?
#
loop_
_entity_poly.entity_id
_entity_poly.type
_entity_poly.pdbx_seq_one_letter_code
_entity_poly.pdbx_strand_id
1 'polypeptide(L)'
;MPTLTNYTNIVMFIIVATCTATPVLFLTPEATLAHPAVIINSAMEDNLPNQLRNNFYKNPSIAAGLAKESWFIDKEMQVIDRETDKIPREKIYRVLHNAGLIRR
;
A
#
# COMPACT_ATOMS: atom_id res chain seq x y z
N MET A 1 -40.68 37.22 14.50
CA MET A 1 -40.26 36.77 13.16
C MET A 1 -38.73 36.68 13.17
N PRO A 2 -38.13 35.51 13.41
CA PRO A 2 -36.68 35.37 13.36
C PRO A 2 -36.23 35.59 11.91
N THR A 3 -35.44 36.63 11.74
CA THR A 3 -35.03 37.21 10.47
C THR A 3 -34.17 36.25 9.67
N LEU A 4 -34.37 36.27 8.34
CA LEU A 4 -33.68 35.52 7.28
C LEU A 4 -32.17 35.25 7.56
N THR A 5 -31.48 36.19 8.19
CA THR A 5 -30.08 36.11 8.65
C THR A 5 -29.78 34.90 9.53
N ASN A 6 -30.70 34.50 10.42
CA ASN A 6 -30.51 33.33 11.28
C ASN A 6 -30.51 32.03 10.48
N TYR A 7 -31.33 31.95 9.42
CA TYR A 7 -31.41 30.79 8.55
C TYR A 7 -30.14 30.64 7.71
N THR A 8 -29.62 31.75 7.16
CA THR A 8 -28.36 31.76 6.39
C THR A 8 -27.17 31.33 7.25
N ASN A 9 -27.10 31.79 8.51
CA ASN A 9 -26.04 31.40 9.43
C ASN A 9 -26.12 29.91 9.81
N ILE A 10 -27.33 29.38 10.03
CA ILE A 10 -27.55 27.94 10.32
C ILE A 10 -27.12 27.08 9.12
N VAL A 11 -27.50 27.46 7.90
CA VAL A 11 -27.12 26.74 6.68
C VAL A 11 -25.60 26.76 6.46
N MET A 12 -24.93 27.89 6.69
CA MET A 12 -23.47 27.97 6.63
C MET A 12 -22.79 27.08 7.67
N PHE A 13 -23.31 27.02 8.91
CA PHE A 13 -22.76 26.12 9.93
C PHE A 13 -22.91 24.64 9.56
N ILE A 14 -24.03 24.25 8.95
CA ILE A 14 -24.25 22.87 8.48
C ILE A 14 -23.28 22.51 7.36
N ILE A 15 -23.06 23.40 6.38
CA ILE A 15 -22.13 23.16 5.26
C ILE A 15 -20.68 23.05 5.74
N VAL A 16 -20.26 23.89 6.69
CA VAL A 16 -18.90 23.83 7.26
C VAL A 16 -18.72 22.56 8.09
N ALA A 17 -19.71 22.17 8.90
CA ALA A 17 -19.65 20.96 9.71
C ALA A 17 -19.62 19.66 8.87
N THR A 18 -20.34 19.60 7.75
CA THR A 18 -20.27 18.46 6.83
C THR A 18 -18.98 18.45 6.01
N CYS A 19 -18.40 19.62 5.71
CA CYS A 19 -17.16 19.73 4.94
C CYS A 19 -15.89 19.39 5.76
N THR A 20 -15.93 19.49 7.10
CA THR A 20 -14.82 19.04 7.96
C THR A 20 -14.86 17.56 8.35
N ALA A 21 -15.98 16.87 8.10
CA ALA A 21 -16.16 15.45 8.45
C ALA A 21 -15.80 14.47 7.32
N THR A 22 -15.46 14.97 6.13
CA THR A 22 -15.05 14.13 4.99
C THR A 22 -13.56 14.26 4.70
N PRO A 23 -12.70 13.65 5.53
CA PRO A 23 -11.55 12.95 4.97
C PRO A 23 -11.42 11.51 5.48
N VAL A 24 -12.34 11.03 6.33
CA VAL A 24 -12.26 9.66 6.87
C VAL A 24 -12.89 8.64 5.93
N LEU A 25 -13.87 9.02 5.11
CA LEU A 25 -14.53 8.12 4.15
C LEU A 25 -13.74 7.90 2.84
N PHE A 26 -12.66 8.65 2.59
CA PHE A 26 -11.73 8.39 1.48
C PHE A 26 -10.53 7.53 1.90
N LEU A 27 -10.44 7.14 3.17
CA LEU A 27 -9.55 6.05 3.57
C LEU A 27 -10.22 4.74 3.14
N THR A 28 -10.11 4.43 1.85
CA THR A 28 -10.36 3.07 1.38
C THR A 28 -9.46 2.14 2.20
N PRO A 29 -9.98 1.00 2.69
CA PRO A 29 -9.15 -0.01 3.36
C PRO A 29 -7.98 -0.50 2.50
N GLU A 30 -8.07 -0.31 1.19
CA GLU A 30 -7.02 -0.61 0.21
C GLU A 30 -5.74 0.23 0.40
N ALA A 31 -5.81 1.39 1.05
CA ALA A 31 -4.65 2.29 1.15
C ALA A 31 -3.50 1.72 1.99
N THR A 32 -3.72 0.68 2.81
CA THR A 32 -2.71 0.27 3.79
C THR A 32 -2.71 -1.22 4.14
N LEU A 33 -2.47 -2.12 3.18
CA LEU A 33 -2.08 -3.50 3.53
C LEU A 33 -0.94 -4.06 2.68
N ALA A 34 -0.15 -3.20 2.01
CA ALA A 34 1.08 -3.65 1.37
C ALA A 34 1.97 -4.34 2.41
N HIS A 35 2.35 -5.60 2.14
CA HIS A 35 3.21 -6.37 3.01
C HIS A 35 4.48 -5.57 3.35
N PRO A 36 4.99 -5.57 4.60
CA PRO A 36 6.14 -4.75 4.99
C PRO A 36 7.36 -4.91 4.07
N ALA A 37 7.62 -6.14 3.60
CA ALA A 37 8.68 -6.41 2.62
C ALA A 37 8.51 -5.64 1.29
N VAL A 38 7.28 -5.44 0.80
CA VAL A 38 7.01 -4.67 -0.42
C VAL A 38 7.34 -3.19 -0.19
N ILE A 39 6.97 -2.64 0.97
CA ILE A 39 7.26 -1.26 1.34
C ILE A 39 8.78 -1.03 1.47
N ILE A 40 9.49 -1.96 2.10
CA ILE A 40 10.94 -1.89 2.24
C ILE A 40 11.61 -1.97 0.88
N ASN A 41 11.16 -2.89 0.01
CA ASN A 41 11.70 -3.03 -1.33
C ASN A 41 11.44 -1.77 -2.17
N SER A 42 10.24 -1.20 -2.14
CA SER A 42 9.93 0.01 -2.89
C SER A 42 10.80 1.19 -2.44
N ALA A 43 10.96 1.37 -1.13
CA ALA A 43 11.85 2.39 -0.57
C ALA A 43 13.32 2.16 -0.97
N MET A 44 13.78 0.91 -1.02
CA MET A 44 15.13 0.59 -1.48
C MET A 44 15.29 0.85 -2.98
N GLU A 45 14.31 0.48 -3.79
CA GLU A 45 14.28 0.73 -5.25
C GLU A 45 14.23 2.22 -5.58
N ASP A 46 13.59 3.04 -4.75
CA ASP A 46 13.57 4.48 -4.93
C ASP A 46 14.95 5.13 -4.75
N ASN A 47 15.81 4.50 -3.95
CA ASN A 47 17.18 4.94 -3.71
C ASN A 47 18.18 4.45 -4.77
N LEU A 48 17.76 3.60 -5.72
CA LEU A 48 18.66 3.11 -6.77
C LEU A 48 19.03 4.22 -7.78
N PRO A 49 20.26 4.21 -8.33
CA PRO A 49 20.62 5.05 -9.47
C PRO A 49 19.69 4.84 -10.65
N ASN A 50 19.43 5.91 -11.41
CA ASN A 50 18.49 5.89 -12.54
C ASN A 50 18.75 4.80 -13.58
N GLN A 51 20.01 4.38 -13.75
CA GLN A 51 20.39 3.31 -14.67
C GLN A 51 19.90 1.92 -14.21
N LEU A 52 19.68 1.74 -12.91
CA LEU A 52 19.22 0.48 -12.31
C LEU A 52 17.71 0.50 -12.02
N ARG A 53 17.06 1.66 -12.12
CA ARG A 53 15.61 1.79 -11.94
C ARG A 53 14.89 1.35 -13.21
N ASN A 54 13.86 0.52 -13.06
CA ASN A 54 13.06 0.06 -14.18
C ASN A 54 12.25 1.23 -14.77
N ASN A 55 12.48 1.54 -16.06
CA ASN A 55 11.80 2.62 -16.78
C ASN A 55 10.28 2.41 -16.90
N PHE A 56 9.81 1.16 -16.82
CA PHE A 56 8.40 0.81 -16.93
C PHE A 56 7.54 1.50 -15.86
N TYR A 57 8.06 1.61 -14.63
CA TYR A 57 7.36 2.21 -13.50
C TYR A 57 7.44 3.75 -13.45
N LYS A 58 8.16 4.40 -14.39
CA LYS A 58 8.24 5.87 -14.46
C LYS A 58 6.94 6.51 -14.92
N ASN A 59 6.09 5.76 -15.63
CA ASN A 59 4.79 6.25 -16.05
C ASN A 59 3.78 6.07 -14.90
N PRO A 60 3.22 7.17 -14.36
CA PRO A 60 2.30 7.10 -13.22
C PRO A 60 1.02 6.31 -13.54
N SER A 61 0.55 6.32 -14.79
CA SER A 61 -0.62 5.54 -15.20
C SER A 61 -0.34 4.04 -15.24
N ILE A 62 0.88 3.63 -15.61
CA ILE A 62 1.29 2.22 -15.60
C ILE A 62 1.46 1.74 -14.17
N ALA A 63 2.15 2.51 -13.33
CA ALA A 63 2.31 2.19 -11.91
C ALA A 63 0.95 2.08 -11.19
N ALA A 64 0.04 3.03 -11.42
CA ALA A 64 -1.31 2.99 -10.87
C ALA A 64 -2.16 1.83 -11.42
N GLY A 65 -1.95 1.42 -12.67
CA GLY A 65 -2.63 0.28 -13.28
C GLY A 65 -2.16 -1.06 -12.70
N LEU A 66 -0.86 -1.22 -12.44
CA LEU A 66 -0.29 -2.41 -11.81
C LEU A 66 -0.56 -2.50 -10.32
N ALA A 67 -0.76 -1.36 -9.64
CA ALA A 67 -1.18 -1.34 -8.25
C ALA A 67 -2.62 -1.83 -8.06
N LYS A 68 -3.41 -1.96 -9.13
CA LYS A 68 -4.72 -2.62 -9.11
C LYS A 68 -4.54 -4.14 -9.08
N GLU A 69 -5.59 -4.83 -8.66
CA GLU A 69 -5.63 -6.28 -8.49
C GLU A 69 -4.99 -7.02 -9.68
N SER A 70 -4.08 -7.97 -9.38
CA SER A 70 -3.28 -8.69 -10.37
C SER A 70 -4.05 -9.74 -11.16
N TRP A 71 -5.31 -10.01 -10.81
CA TRP A 71 -6.07 -11.10 -11.39
C TRP A 71 -7.56 -10.77 -11.52
N PHE A 72 -8.16 -11.18 -12.62
CA PHE A 72 -9.57 -10.92 -12.98
C PHE A 72 -10.60 -11.61 -12.07
N ILE A 73 -10.18 -12.34 -11.03
CA ILE A 73 -11.03 -13.20 -10.19
C ILE A 73 -10.68 -12.96 -8.72
N ASP A 74 -11.72 -12.90 -7.89
CA ASP A 74 -11.81 -12.70 -6.44
C ASP A 74 -11.05 -13.72 -5.54
N LYS A 75 -9.89 -14.22 -6.01
CA LYS A 75 -9.11 -15.27 -5.32
C LYS A 75 -7.64 -14.93 -5.15
N GLU A 76 -7.15 -13.84 -5.72
CA GLU A 76 -5.81 -13.35 -5.41
C GLU A 76 -5.89 -12.40 -4.21
N MET A 77 -5.89 -13.01 -3.02
CA MET A 77 -5.80 -12.26 -1.78
C MET A 77 -4.38 -11.70 -1.63
N GLN A 78 -4.28 -10.44 -1.24
CA GLN A 78 -3.00 -9.85 -0.85
C GLN A 78 -2.29 -10.73 0.18
N VAL A 79 -1.00 -10.97 -0.05
CA VAL A 79 -0.19 -11.80 0.86
C VAL A 79 0.12 -10.99 2.11
N ILE A 80 -0.68 -11.17 3.17
CA ILE A 80 -0.52 -10.51 4.48
C ILE A 80 0.53 -11.22 5.33
N ASP A 81 0.52 -12.55 5.33
CA ASP A 81 1.46 -13.39 6.09
C ASP A 81 2.11 -14.39 5.13
N ARG A 82 3.44 -14.37 5.04
CA ARG A 82 4.20 -15.29 4.21
C ARG A 82 4.60 -16.47 5.07
N GLU A 83 4.15 -17.68 4.72
CA GLU A 83 4.61 -18.91 5.38
C GLU A 83 6.14 -19.06 5.36
N THR A 84 6.80 -18.49 4.34
CA THR A 84 8.26 -18.45 4.26
C THR A 84 8.91 -17.62 5.37
N ASP A 85 8.26 -16.55 5.84
CA ASP A 85 8.79 -15.69 6.91
C ASP A 85 8.80 -16.43 8.26
N LYS A 86 7.98 -17.48 8.40
CA LYS A 86 7.97 -18.38 9.56
C LYS A 86 9.16 -19.35 9.60
N ILE A 87 9.92 -19.47 8.50
CA ILE A 87 11.07 -20.38 8.42
C ILE A 87 12.32 -19.66 8.97
N PRO A 88 12.93 -20.15 10.08
CA PRO A 88 14.14 -19.55 10.62
C PRO A 88 15.30 -19.60 9.62
N ARG A 89 16.08 -18.51 9.54
CA ARG A 89 17.20 -18.40 8.57
C ARG A 89 18.24 -19.48 8.78
N GLU A 90 18.49 -19.88 10.03
CA GLU A 90 19.42 -20.95 10.41
C GLU A 90 19.00 -22.29 9.80
N LYS A 91 17.69 -22.55 9.73
CA LYS A 91 17.16 -23.77 9.10
C LYS A 91 17.45 -23.76 7.59
N ILE A 92 17.31 -22.62 6.94
CA ILE A 92 17.64 -22.45 5.52
C ILE A 92 19.14 -22.71 5.30
N TYR A 93 20.01 -22.07 6.09
CA TYR A 93 21.46 -22.29 6.01
C TYR A 93 21.84 -23.76 6.19
N ARG A 94 21.24 -24.45 7.18
CA ARG A 94 21.51 -25.88 7.42
C ARG A 94 21.12 -26.75 6.22
N VAL A 95 19.96 -26.50 5.61
CA VAL A 95 19.51 -27.24 4.43
C VAL A 95 20.46 -27.00 3.25
N LEU A 96 20.84 -25.76 2.99
CA LEU A 96 21.74 -25.41 1.89
C LEU A 96 23.15 -25.95 2.08
N HIS A 97 23.68 -25.93 3.31
CA HIS A 97 24.96 -26.55 3.65
C HIS A 97 24.93 -28.07 3.43
N ASN A 98 23.89 -28.75 3.92
CA ASN A 98 23.75 -30.20 3.76
C ASN A 98 23.55 -30.61 2.29
N ALA A 99 22.99 -29.73 1.46
CA ALA A 99 22.87 -29.91 0.02
C ALA A 99 24.17 -29.61 -0.76
N GLY A 100 25.24 -29.16 -0.10
CA GLY A 100 26.50 -28.80 -0.74
C GLY A 100 26.47 -27.48 -1.52
N LEU A 101 25.44 -26.64 -1.32
CA LEU A 101 25.25 -25.37 -2.04
C LEU A 101 25.97 -24.19 -1.37
N ILE A 102 26.35 -24.33 -0.09
CA ILE A 102 27.10 -23.32 0.67
C ILE A 102 28.35 -23.98 1.25
N ARG A 103 29.50 -23.32 1.09
CA ARG A 103 30.76 -23.72 1.71
C ARG A 103 30.85 -23.12 3.12
N ARG A 104 31.46 -23.90 4.01
CA ARG A 104 31.66 -23.57 5.43
C ARG A 104 32.47 -22.30 5.63
#